data_AF-A0A948RA63-F1
#
_entry.id   AF-A0A948RA63-F1
#
_cell.length_a   1.000
_cell.length_b   1.000
_cell.length_c   1.000
_cell.angle_alpha   90.00
_cell.angle_beta   90.00
_cell.angle_gamma   90.00
#
_symmetry.space_group_name_H-M   'P 1'
#
loop_
_entity.id
_entity.type
_entity.pdbx_description
1 polymer ?
#
loop_
_entity_poly.entity_id
_entity_poly.type
_entity_poly.pdbx_seq_one_letter_code
_entity_poly.pdbx_strand_id
1 'polypeptide(L)'
;MRIDGLKARSIQTAVIAAMFAIVPLPASSAAAPDADTALIDPATSAAVIELVPVQPDADVTAPAPAFETLSAPQETTLGRGSASYYAARFHGRRTASGEVFDNRAMTAAHRTLPFGSLVRVSNPASGKSVVVRINDRGPFTRGREIDVSRAAAEELGLIGPGHAVVELVLIEG
;
A
#
# COMPACT_ATOMS: atom_id res chain seq x y z
N MET A 1 -57.51 7.45 -38.11
CA MET A 1 -57.25 8.85 -37.70
C MET A 1 -56.13 8.78 -36.66
N ARG A 2 -54.88 8.45 -37.05
CA ARG A 2 -53.81 9.34 -37.55
C ARG A 2 -53.77 10.67 -36.79
N ILE A 3 -52.78 10.80 -35.91
CA ILE A 3 -51.64 11.75 -35.94
C ILE A 3 -50.76 11.46 -34.70
N ASP A 4 -49.43 11.57 -34.64
CA ASP A 4 -48.34 11.57 -35.59
C ASP A 4 -47.07 11.31 -34.75
N GLY A 5 -46.15 10.52 -35.28
CA GLY A 5 -44.79 10.47 -34.77
C GLY A 5 -43.95 11.54 -35.44
N LEU A 6 -43.01 12.15 -34.69
CA LEU A 6 -41.72 12.53 -35.29
C LEU A 6 -40.65 12.70 -34.20
N LYS A 7 -39.74 11.73 -34.18
CA LYS A 7 -38.38 11.92 -33.68
C LYS A 7 -37.67 12.85 -34.66
N ALA A 8 -37.09 13.95 -34.18
CA ALA A 8 -36.06 14.68 -34.93
C ALA A 8 -35.00 15.19 -33.94
N ARG A 9 -33.81 14.61 -34.08
CA ARG A 9 -32.58 14.92 -33.35
C ARG A 9 -32.04 16.23 -33.92
N SER A 10 -31.81 17.23 -33.08
CA SER A 10 -31.05 18.42 -33.49
C SER A 10 -29.59 18.24 -33.10
N ILE A 11 -28.77 18.19 -34.14
CA ILE A 11 -27.30 18.13 -34.14
C ILE A 11 -26.84 19.58 -34.31
N GLN A 12 -25.95 20.07 -33.45
CA GLN A 12 -25.05 21.22 -33.65
C GLN A 12 -24.43 21.52 -32.26
N THR A 13 -23.14 21.76 -32.03
CA THR A 13 -21.94 21.88 -32.84
C THR A 13 -20.78 21.73 -31.86
N ALA A 14 -19.80 20.88 -32.17
CA ALA A 14 -18.52 20.85 -31.47
C ALA A 14 -17.69 22.07 -31.89
N VAL A 15 -17.14 22.82 -30.94
CA VAL A 15 -15.95 23.64 -31.16
C VAL A 15 -14.90 23.22 -30.16
N ILE A 16 -13.85 22.63 -30.72
CA ILE A 16 -12.62 22.17 -30.11
C ILE A 16 -11.76 23.41 -29.81
N ALA A 17 -11.26 23.52 -28.58
CA ALA A 17 -10.11 24.37 -28.28
C ALA A 17 -9.20 23.63 -27.31
N ALA A 18 -8.33 22.79 -27.86
CA ALA A 18 -7.20 22.21 -27.17
C ALA A 18 -6.09 23.27 -27.12
N MET A 19 -5.75 23.76 -25.93
CA MET A 19 -4.47 24.46 -25.70
C MET A 19 -3.51 23.49 -25.02
N PHE A 20 -2.66 22.86 -25.84
CA PHE A 20 -1.45 22.19 -25.40
C PHE A 20 -0.42 23.26 -24.98
N ALA A 21 -0.16 23.38 -23.67
CA ALA A 21 1.03 24.06 -23.18
C ALA A 21 2.14 23.02 -22.99
N ILE A 22 3.06 22.98 -23.95
CA ILE A 22 4.32 22.24 -23.88
C ILE A 22 5.24 23.02 -22.94
N VAL A 23 5.58 22.45 -21.78
CA VAL A 23 6.65 22.96 -20.91
C VAL A 23 7.88 22.05 -21.08
N PRO A 24 9.05 22.58 -21.44
CA PRO A 24 10.27 21.79 -21.61
C PRO A 24 10.88 21.36 -20.27
N LEU A 25 11.36 20.10 -20.22
CA LEU A 25 12.31 19.60 -19.23
C LEU A 25 13.70 20.23 -19.46
N PRO A 26 14.44 20.57 -18.40
CA PRO A 26 15.89 20.42 -18.39
C PRO A 26 16.29 19.11 -17.72
N ALA A 27 17.03 18.28 -18.46
CA ALA A 27 17.81 17.17 -17.92
C ALA A 27 19.21 17.65 -17.53
N SER A 28 19.84 16.89 -16.62
CA SER A 28 21.29 16.77 -16.43
C SER A 28 21.99 17.76 -15.49
N SER A 29 22.46 17.25 -14.36
CA SER A 29 23.90 17.30 -14.06
C SER A 29 24.28 16.19 -13.07
N ALA A 30 25.15 15.31 -13.53
CA ALA A 30 25.87 14.35 -12.71
C ALA A 30 27.06 15.04 -12.04
N ALA A 31 27.22 14.82 -10.74
CA ALA A 31 28.45 15.08 -10.01
C ALA A 31 28.81 13.82 -9.22
N ALA A 32 29.91 13.20 -9.65
CA ALA A 32 30.70 12.26 -8.87
C ALA A 32 32.04 12.96 -8.53
N PRO A 33 33.04 12.28 -7.93
CA PRO A 33 33.19 12.04 -6.50
C PRO A 33 34.46 12.73 -5.96
N ASP A 34 34.43 13.25 -4.74
CA ASP A 34 35.66 13.66 -4.05
C ASP A 34 36.08 12.59 -3.05
N ALA A 35 37.20 11.96 -3.40
CA ALA A 35 38.03 11.18 -2.51
C ALA A 35 38.70 12.13 -1.51
N ASP A 36 38.74 11.76 -0.24
CA ASP A 36 39.83 12.20 0.62
C ASP A 36 40.44 11.01 1.36
N THR A 37 41.75 10.95 1.21
CA THR A 37 42.68 9.94 1.68
C THR A 37 43.31 10.51 2.94
N ALA A 38 43.06 9.91 4.09
CA ALA A 38 43.85 10.18 5.29
C ALA A 38 44.44 8.86 5.82
N LEU A 39 45.73 8.76 5.58
CA LEU A 39 46.68 7.79 6.11
C LEU A 39 46.68 7.82 7.64
N ILE A 40 46.68 6.65 8.27
CA ILE A 40 47.26 6.47 9.61
C ILE A 40 48.05 5.17 9.61
N ASP A 41 49.36 5.32 9.80
CA ASP A 41 50.40 4.29 9.79
C ASP A 41 50.35 3.33 11.00
N PRO A 42 51.04 2.17 10.91
CA PRO A 42 50.92 1.05 11.84
C PRO A 42 51.92 1.14 13.00
N ALA A 43 51.43 1.05 14.24
CA ALA A 43 52.27 0.88 15.41
C ALA A 43 51.82 -0.33 16.24
N THR A 44 52.64 -1.37 16.10
CA THR A 44 52.68 -2.62 16.85
C THR A 44 52.64 -2.37 18.36
N SER A 45 51.77 -3.08 19.08
CA SER A 45 52.02 -3.38 20.49
C SER A 45 51.59 -4.81 20.77
N ALA A 46 52.60 -5.66 20.91
CA ALA A 46 52.50 -7.06 21.26
C ALA A 46 52.09 -7.19 22.74
N ALA A 47 50.93 -7.76 22.99
CA ALA A 47 50.60 -8.35 24.28
C ALA A 47 50.80 -9.86 24.17
N VAL A 48 51.75 -10.36 24.95
CA VAL A 48 52.13 -11.76 25.10
C VAL A 48 50.92 -12.52 25.66
N ILE A 49 50.35 -13.44 24.87
CA ILE A 49 49.37 -14.41 25.37
C ILE A 49 50.16 -15.63 25.85
N GLU A 50 50.19 -15.79 27.16
CA GLU A 50 50.69 -16.97 27.85
C GLU A 50 49.87 -18.19 27.40
N LEU A 51 50.52 -19.13 26.72
CA LEU A 51 49.92 -20.40 26.31
C LEU A 51 49.68 -21.27 27.55
N VAL A 52 48.44 -21.27 28.05
CA VAL A 52 47.94 -22.35 28.89
C VAL A 52 47.45 -23.47 27.97
N PRO A 53 47.98 -24.70 28.05
CA PRO A 53 47.45 -25.82 27.29
C PRO A 53 46.14 -26.30 27.93
N VAL A 54 45.00 -25.79 27.46
CA VAL A 54 43.69 -26.37 27.77
C VAL A 54 43.50 -27.60 26.88
N GLN A 55 43.53 -28.76 27.53
CA GLN A 55 43.39 -30.10 26.95
C GLN A 55 42.04 -30.23 26.18
N PRO A 56 41.99 -30.90 25.01
CA PRO A 56 40.79 -30.99 24.19
C PRO A 56 40.05 -32.30 24.42
N ASP A 57 39.31 -32.44 25.53
CA ASP A 57 38.40 -33.59 25.72
C ASP A 57 37.18 -33.16 26.53
N ALA A 58 36.37 -32.28 25.95
CA ALA A 58 35.00 -32.10 26.38
C ALA A 58 34.11 -32.26 25.15
N ASP A 59 33.36 -33.35 25.17
CA ASP A 59 32.27 -33.67 24.27
C ASP A 59 31.17 -32.60 24.42
N VAL A 60 31.35 -31.45 23.76
CA VAL A 60 30.33 -30.40 23.67
C VAL A 60 29.46 -30.70 22.46
N THR A 61 28.53 -31.64 22.61
CA THR A 61 27.27 -31.56 21.88
C THR A 61 26.51 -30.36 22.43
N ALA A 62 26.93 -29.17 21.99
CA ALA A 62 26.16 -27.95 22.20
C ALA A 62 24.94 -28.04 21.26
N PRO A 63 23.70 -28.04 21.76
CA PRO A 63 22.57 -27.78 20.88
C PRO A 63 22.83 -26.42 20.24
N ALA A 64 22.88 -26.38 18.91
CA ALA A 64 23.01 -25.15 18.15
C ALA A 64 22.00 -24.12 18.69
N PRO A 65 22.38 -22.84 18.88
CA PRO A 65 21.43 -21.85 19.36
C PRO A 65 20.26 -21.80 18.39
N ALA A 66 19.08 -22.15 18.88
CA ALA A 66 17.84 -21.97 18.16
C ALA A 66 17.65 -20.47 17.98
N PHE A 67 18.05 -19.96 16.81
CA PHE A 67 17.60 -18.65 16.39
C PHE A 67 16.08 -18.76 16.26
N GLU A 68 15.36 -18.08 17.16
CA GLU A 68 13.93 -17.88 16.99
C GLU A 68 13.75 -17.08 15.70
N THR A 69 13.48 -17.78 14.60
CA THR A 69 13.10 -17.15 13.35
C THR A 69 11.81 -16.39 13.64
N LEU A 70 11.91 -15.07 13.75
CA LEU A 70 10.74 -14.18 13.75
C LEU A 70 9.95 -14.51 12.49
N SER A 71 8.87 -15.28 12.67
CA SER A 71 8.02 -15.73 11.57
C SER A 71 7.43 -14.49 10.92
N ALA A 72 7.55 -14.38 9.59
CA ALA A 72 6.90 -13.31 8.84
C ALA A 72 5.38 -13.32 9.14
N PRO A 73 4.70 -12.16 9.08
CA PRO A 73 3.25 -12.11 9.23
C PRO A 73 2.59 -13.12 8.30
N GLN A 74 1.65 -13.91 8.82
CA GLN A 74 0.91 -14.84 7.97
C GLN A 74 -0.03 -14.03 7.08
N GLU A 75 -0.08 -14.38 5.80
CA GLU A 75 -0.88 -13.67 4.80
C GLU A 75 -1.87 -14.63 4.14
N THR A 76 -3.15 -14.28 4.19
CA THR A 76 -4.23 -15.06 3.59
C THR A 76 -4.84 -14.30 2.43
N THR A 77 -4.73 -14.84 1.21
CA THR A 77 -5.35 -14.24 0.00
C THR A 77 -6.88 -14.35 0.07
N LEU A 78 -7.56 -13.21 0.06
CA LEU A 78 -9.02 -13.13 0.07
C LEU A 78 -9.62 -13.10 -1.35
N GLY A 79 -8.82 -12.74 -2.35
CA GLY A 79 -9.19 -12.76 -3.76
C GLY A 79 -9.22 -11.38 -4.42
N ARG A 80 -9.95 -11.27 -5.52
CA ARG A 80 -10.08 -10.04 -6.33
C ARG A 80 -11.50 -9.49 -6.29
N GLY A 81 -11.62 -8.17 -6.33
CA GLY A 81 -12.91 -7.51 -6.44
C GLY A 81 -12.78 -6.02 -6.71
N SER A 82 -13.91 -5.33 -6.92
CA SER A 82 -13.89 -3.88 -7.18
C SER A 82 -13.76 -3.10 -5.87
N ALA A 83 -12.78 -2.21 -5.77
CA ALA A 83 -12.67 -1.23 -4.70
C ALA A 83 -13.26 0.11 -5.15
N SER A 84 -13.95 0.80 -4.24
CA SER A 84 -14.25 2.22 -4.37
C SER A 84 -13.82 2.96 -3.11
N TYR A 85 -14.14 4.25 -2.98
CA TYR A 85 -13.81 5.02 -1.78
C TYR A 85 -14.99 5.87 -1.28
N TYR A 86 -14.94 6.20 0.01
CA TYR A 86 -15.99 6.98 0.65
C TYR A 86 -16.11 8.40 0.09
N ALA A 87 -17.35 8.86 -0.09
CA ALA A 87 -17.62 10.26 -0.38
C ALA A 87 -17.29 11.16 0.83
N ALA A 88 -16.85 12.39 0.57
CA ALA A 88 -16.44 13.36 1.61
C ALA A 88 -17.50 13.56 2.71
N ARG A 89 -18.79 13.50 2.37
CA ARG A 89 -19.93 13.64 3.30
C ARG A 89 -19.97 12.62 4.44
N PHE A 90 -19.23 11.51 4.34
CA PHE A 90 -19.18 10.52 5.40
C PHE A 90 -18.25 10.90 6.55
N HIS A 91 -17.32 11.84 6.32
CA HIS A 91 -16.38 12.29 7.34
C HIS A 91 -17.09 12.75 8.61
N GLY A 92 -16.58 12.33 9.78
CA GLY A 92 -17.15 12.69 11.08
C GLY A 92 -18.38 11.88 11.48
N ARG A 93 -18.89 10.98 10.62
CA ARG A 93 -20.00 10.08 10.96
C ARG A 93 -19.49 8.82 11.66
N ARG A 94 -20.34 8.18 12.46
CA ARG A 94 -20.02 6.88 13.07
C ARG A 94 -20.02 5.76 12.03
N THR A 95 -19.02 4.89 12.10
CA THR A 95 -18.93 3.62 11.37
C THR A 95 -19.68 2.51 12.12
N ALA A 96 -19.79 1.33 11.50
CA ALA A 96 -20.35 0.14 12.14
C ALA A 96 -19.50 -0.41 13.30
N SER A 97 -18.19 -0.10 13.38
CA SER A 97 -17.40 -0.40 14.59
C SER A 97 -17.70 0.54 15.76
N GLY A 98 -18.42 1.65 15.52
CA GLY A 98 -18.71 2.70 16.49
C GLY A 98 -17.70 3.86 16.50
N GLU A 99 -16.59 3.72 15.78
CA GLU A 99 -15.58 4.77 15.60
C GLU A 99 -16.12 5.93 14.74
N VAL A 100 -15.51 7.12 14.88
CA VAL A 100 -15.77 8.24 13.96
C VAL A 100 -14.94 8.05 12.70
N PHE A 101 -15.59 8.09 11.54
CA PHE A 101 -14.93 7.94 10.25
C PHE A 101 -14.07 9.16 9.91
N ASP A 102 -12.78 8.91 9.63
CA ASP A 102 -11.85 9.90 9.11
C ASP A 102 -11.42 9.54 7.67
N ASN A 103 -11.60 10.48 6.75
CA ASN A 103 -11.19 10.31 5.36
C ASN A 103 -9.66 10.27 5.19
N ARG A 104 -8.92 10.76 6.19
CA ARG A 104 -7.45 10.80 6.20
C ARG A 104 -6.82 9.56 6.83
N ALA A 105 -7.61 8.72 7.49
CA ALA A 105 -7.13 7.49 8.13
C ALA A 105 -7.02 6.34 7.11
N MET A 106 -6.18 5.35 7.38
CA MET A 106 -6.07 4.12 6.56
C MET A 106 -7.09 3.08 7.01
N THR A 107 -8.36 3.32 6.68
CA THR A 107 -9.50 2.47 7.07
C THR A 107 -10.38 2.08 5.90
N ALA A 108 -11.15 1.01 6.04
CA ALA A 108 -12.07 0.53 5.01
C ALA A 108 -13.32 -0.17 5.56
N ALA A 109 -14.35 -0.28 4.72
CA ALA A 109 -15.50 -1.16 4.91
C ALA A 109 -15.30 -2.49 4.19
N HIS A 110 -15.60 -3.58 4.91
CA HIS A 110 -15.73 -4.91 4.33
C HIS A 110 -16.96 -5.62 4.92
N ARG A 111 -17.56 -6.54 4.15
CA ARG A 111 -18.86 -7.14 4.49
C ARG A 111 -18.79 -8.02 5.72
N THR A 112 -17.76 -8.85 5.79
CA THR A 112 -17.67 -9.99 6.71
C THR A 112 -16.40 -10.03 7.53
N LEU A 113 -15.39 -9.23 7.19
CA LEU A 113 -14.12 -9.28 7.93
C LEU A 113 -14.34 -8.71 9.34
N PRO A 114 -13.70 -9.31 10.35
CA PRO A 114 -13.71 -8.76 11.70
C PRO A 114 -13.27 -7.29 11.70
N PHE A 115 -13.85 -6.50 12.61
CA PHE A 115 -13.32 -5.16 12.83
C PHE A 115 -11.93 -5.26 13.44
N GLY A 116 -11.02 -4.38 13.00
CA GLY A 116 -9.61 -4.41 13.38
C GLY A 116 -8.73 -5.22 12.44
N SER A 117 -9.29 -6.06 11.56
CA SER A 117 -8.49 -6.80 10.57
C SER A 117 -7.68 -5.85 9.69
N LEU A 118 -6.41 -6.20 9.48
CA LEU A 118 -5.52 -5.49 8.57
C LEU A 118 -5.55 -6.18 7.20
N VAL A 119 -5.82 -5.40 6.17
CA VAL A 119 -5.93 -5.91 4.80
C VAL A 119 -4.99 -5.12 3.92
N ARG A 120 -4.08 -5.82 3.25
CA ARG A 120 -3.35 -5.25 2.11
C ARG A 120 -4.28 -5.23 0.91
N VAL A 121 -4.50 -4.04 0.39
CA VAL A 121 -5.22 -3.79 -0.84
C VAL A 121 -4.18 -3.46 -1.90
N SER A 122 -4.22 -4.16 -3.02
CA SER A 122 -3.31 -3.93 -4.14
C SER A 122 -4.11 -3.57 -5.38
N ASN A 123 -3.73 -2.52 -6.08
CA ASN A 123 -4.28 -2.15 -7.38
C ASN A 123 -3.30 -2.58 -8.48
N PRO A 124 -3.52 -3.71 -9.18
CA PRO A 124 -2.60 -4.20 -10.20
C PRO A 124 -2.42 -3.24 -11.38
N ALA A 125 -3.42 -2.39 -11.66
CA ALA A 125 -3.36 -1.44 -12.76
C ALA A 125 -2.39 -0.28 -12.49
N SER A 126 -2.23 0.13 -11.22
CA SER A 126 -1.28 1.17 -10.82
C SER A 126 0.03 0.61 -10.25
N GLY A 127 0.07 -0.67 -9.90
CA GLY A 127 1.18 -1.31 -9.19
C GLY A 127 1.32 -0.88 -7.73
N LYS A 128 0.31 -0.19 -7.18
CA LYS A 128 0.34 0.37 -5.83
C LYS A 128 -0.42 -0.51 -4.85
N SER A 129 0.01 -0.51 -3.59
CA SER A 129 -0.68 -1.22 -2.51
C SER A 129 -0.66 -0.40 -1.22
N VAL A 130 -1.64 -0.63 -0.36
CA VAL A 130 -1.78 0.03 0.95
C VAL A 130 -2.37 -0.98 1.94
N VAL A 131 -2.00 -0.86 3.21
CA VAL A 131 -2.63 -1.63 4.30
C VAL A 131 -3.70 -0.77 4.96
N VAL A 132 -4.92 -1.29 5.04
CA VAL A 132 -6.05 -0.63 5.69
C VAL A 132 -6.59 -1.48 6.82
N ARG A 133 -7.15 -0.81 7.84
CA ARG A 133 -7.89 -1.47 8.92
C ARG A 133 -9.38 -1.49 8.62
N ILE A 134 -10.02 -2.64 8.82
CA ILE A 134 -11.47 -2.76 8.69
C ILE A 134 -12.14 -2.14 9.92
N ASN A 135 -12.96 -1.11 9.72
CA ASN A 135 -13.70 -0.47 10.81
C ASN A 135 -15.17 -0.18 10.47
N ASP A 136 -15.63 -0.60 9.30
CA ASP A 136 -17.00 -0.36 8.86
C ASP A 136 -17.57 -1.56 8.06
N ARG A 137 -18.88 -1.52 7.79
CA ARG A 137 -19.61 -2.57 7.07
C ARG A 137 -20.09 -2.08 5.71
N GLY A 138 -20.11 -3.02 4.77
CA GLY A 138 -20.37 -2.78 3.36
C GLY A 138 -19.16 -3.25 2.55
N PRO A 139 -19.08 -2.92 1.25
CA PRO A 139 -20.12 -2.28 0.44
C PRO A 139 -21.32 -3.18 0.18
N PHE A 140 -22.52 -2.61 0.26
CA PHE A 140 -23.77 -3.32 -0.08
C PHE A 140 -24.14 -3.24 -1.56
N THR A 141 -23.38 -2.49 -2.35
CA THR A 141 -23.48 -2.47 -3.81
C THR A 141 -22.90 -3.77 -4.37
N ARG A 142 -23.67 -4.43 -5.25
CA ARG A 142 -23.21 -5.64 -5.95
C ARG A 142 -21.92 -5.37 -6.73
N GLY A 143 -20.99 -6.32 -6.66
CA GLY A 143 -19.72 -6.28 -7.40
C GLY A 143 -18.61 -5.44 -6.78
N ARG A 144 -18.87 -4.66 -5.72
CA ARG A 144 -17.80 -4.02 -4.92
C ARG A 144 -17.38 -4.94 -3.78
N GLU A 145 -16.10 -5.02 -3.48
CA GLU A 145 -15.57 -5.86 -2.40
C GLU A 145 -15.18 -5.04 -1.18
N ILE A 146 -14.65 -3.83 -1.42
CA ILE A 146 -14.14 -2.97 -0.36
C ILE A 146 -14.41 -1.50 -0.70
N ASP A 147 -14.81 -0.70 0.30
CA ASP A 147 -14.85 0.76 0.17
C ASP A 147 -13.76 1.32 1.11
N VAL A 148 -12.72 1.94 0.56
CA VAL A 148 -11.57 2.46 1.32
C VAL A 148 -11.73 3.95 1.65
N SER A 149 -10.97 4.46 2.60
CA SER A 149 -10.90 5.90 2.87
C SER A 149 -10.33 6.68 1.68
N ARG A 150 -10.52 8.00 1.69
CA ARG A 150 -9.95 8.86 0.64
C ARG A 150 -8.42 8.80 0.61
N ALA A 151 -7.76 8.82 1.76
CA ALA A 151 -6.29 8.71 1.83
C ALA A 151 -5.78 7.39 1.22
N ALA A 152 -6.41 6.27 1.56
CA ALA A 152 -6.06 4.98 0.95
C ALA A 152 -6.31 4.97 -0.57
N ALA A 153 -7.39 5.62 -1.02
CA ALA A 153 -7.69 5.76 -2.45
C ALA A 153 -6.65 6.61 -3.21
N GLU A 154 -6.11 7.65 -2.58
CA GLU A 154 -5.01 8.46 -3.13
C GLU A 154 -3.76 7.62 -3.33
N GLU A 155 -3.38 6.82 -2.32
CA GLU A 155 -2.24 5.91 -2.41
C GLU A 155 -2.43 4.82 -3.46
N LEU A 156 -3.62 4.25 -3.56
CA LEU A 156 -3.92 3.20 -4.54
C LEU A 156 -4.12 3.72 -5.98
N GLY A 157 -4.27 5.04 -6.16
CA GLY A 157 -4.52 5.65 -7.47
C GLY A 157 -5.98 5.54 -7.94
N LEU A 158 -6.94 5.59 -7.01
CA LEU A 158 -8.38 5.43 -7.30
C LEU A 158 -9.11 6.77 -7.49
N ILE A 159 -8.50 7.91 -7.17
CA ILE A 159 -9.20 9.21 -7.14
C ILE A 159 -9.79 9.61 -8.49
N GLY A 160 -9.01 9.51 -9.57
CA GLY A 160 -9.48 9.82 -10.92
C GLY A 160 -10.55 8.83 -11.41
N PRO A 161 -10.26 7.52 -11.46
CA PRO A 161 -11.21 6.50 -11.92
C PRO A 161 -12.45 6.30 -11.03
N GLY A 162 -12.38 6.71 -9.76
CA GLY A 162 -13.42 6.46 -8.75
C GLY A 162 -13.38 5.06 -8.13
N HIS A 163 -12.91 4.07 -8.88
CA HIS A 163 -12.88 2.67 -8.51
C HIS A 163 -11.81 1.91 -9.31
N ALA A 164 -11.42 0.73 -8.85
CA ALA A 164 -10.50 -0.16 -9.56
C ALA A 164 -10.73 -1.62 -9.14
N VAL A 165 -10.33 -2.58 -9.97
CA VAL A 165 -10.19 -3.97 -9.53
C VAL A 165 -8.95 -4.06 -8.66
N VAL A 166 -9.09 -4.61 -7.46
CA VAL A 166 -8.03 -4.79 -6.48
C VAL A 166 -7.89 -6.25 -6.06
N GLU A 167 -6.72 -6.59 -5.55
CA GLU A 167 -6.45 -7.82 -4.83
C GLU A 167 -6.43 -7.54 -3.32
N LEU A 168 -7.03 -8.43 -2.55
CA LEU A 168 -7.13 -8.34 -1.10
C LEU A 168 -6.36 -9.48 -0.44
N VAL A 169 -5.49 -9.13 0.51
CA VAL A 169 -4.75 -10.08 1.34
C VAL A 169 -4.96 -9.69 2.80
N LEU A 170 -5.47 -10.61 3.60
CA LEU A 170 -5.55 -10.47 5.06
C LEU A 170 -4.16 -10.65 5.65
N ILE A 171 -3.75 -9.72 6.49
CA ILE A 171 -2.51 -9.80 7.26
C ILE A 171 -2.89 -10.28 8.67
N GLU A 172 -2.40 -11.47 9.01
CA GLU A 172 -2.53 -12.07 10.34
C GLU A 172 -1.29 -11.71 11.16
N GLY A 173 -1.52 -11.33 12.41
CA GLY A 173 -0.50 -10.89 13.37
C GLY A 173 -0.50 -11.71 14.63
#